data_AF-A0A933T1E7-F1
#
_entry.id   AF-A0A933T1E7-F1
#
_cell.length_a   1.000
_cell.length_b   1.000
_cell.length_c   1.000
_cell.angle_alpha   90.00
_cell.angle_beta   90.00
_cell.angle_gamma   90.00
#
_symmetry.space_group_name_H-M   'P 1'
#
loop_
_entity.id
_entity.type
_entity.pdbx_description
1 polymer ?
#
loop_
_entity_poly.entity_id
_entity_poly.type
_entity_poly.pdbx_seq_one_letter_code
_entity_poly.pdbx_strand_id
1 'polypeptide(L)' 'MPAYEYICNDCKKEFTVFLSIREFDMKPKVNCPNCQGDNVVKKLTSFFAKTSKKS' A
#
# COMPACT_ATOMS: atom_id res chain seq x y z
N MET A 1 -3.58 12.15 3.86
CA MET A 1 -3.32 11.29 2.68
C MET A 1 -3.20 9.86 3.16
N PRO A 2 -3.99 8.91 2.64
CA PRO A 2 -3.86 7.51 3.03
C PRO A 2 -2.53 6.95 2.51
N ALA A 3 -1.75 6.36 3.41
CA ALA A 3 -0.56 5.60 3.08
C ALA A 3 -0.99 4.16 2.81
N TYR A 4 -0.64 3.64 1.63
CA TYR A 4 -0.88 2.26 1.26
C TYR A 4 0.45 1.54 1.23
N GLU A 5 0.58 0.48 2.01
CA GLU A 5 1.77 -0.35 1.96
C GLU A 5 1.60 -1.40 0.86
N TYR A 6 2.68 -1.63 0.12
CA TYR A 6 2.77 -2.65 -0.90
C TYR A 6 4.00 -3.50 -0.61
N ILE A 7 3.92 -4.77 -0.99
CA ILE A 7 5.04 -5.70 -0.95
C ILE A 7 5.17 -6.36 -2.32
N CYS A 8 6.38 -6.40 -2.85
CA CYS A 8 6.67 -7.11 -4.07
C CYS A 8 6.91 -8.60 -3.77
N ASN A 9 6.27 -9.50 -4.50
CA ASN A 9 6.50 -10.94 -4.31
C ASN A 9 7.82 -11.43 -4.91
N ASP A 10 8.32 -10.78 -5.98
CA ASP A 10 9.59 -11.15 -6.62
C ASP A 10 10.81 -10.86 -5.72
N CYS A 11 10.91 -9.64 -5.20
CA CYS A 11 12.06 -9.24 -4.38
C CYS A 11 11.78 -9.21 -2.87
N LYS A 12 10.54 -9.49 -2.45
CA LYS A 12 10.06 -9.44 -1.05
C LYS A 12 10.31 -8.11 -0.35
N LYS A 13 10.49 -7.02 -1.10
CA LYS A 13 10.65 -5.67 -0.55
C LYS A 13 9.30 -5.02 -0.34
N GLU A 14 9.15 -4.42 0.83
CA GLU A 14 8.02 -3.58 1.19
C GLU A 14 8.31 -2.11 0.88
N PHE A 15 7.28 -1.40 0.42
CA PHE A 15 7.34 0.01 0.10
C PHE A 15 5.99 0.67 0.33
N THR A 16 6.03 1.95 0.71
CA THR A 16 4.84 2.72 1.03
C THR A 16 4.54 3.67 -0.12
N VAL A 17 3.31 3.62 -0.62
CA VAL A 17 2.80 4.51 -1.66
C VAL A 17 1.72 5.40 -1.06
N PHE A 18 1.93 6.71 -1.15
CA PHE A 18 0.93 7.69 -0.80
C PHE A 18 0.02 7.89 -2.01
N LEU A 19 -1.18 7.31 -1.97
CA LEU A 19 -2.16 7.45 -3.04
C LEU A 19 -3.34 8.28 -2.54
N SER A 20 -3.85 9.17 -3.37
CA SER A 20 -5.18 9.74 -3.15
C SER A 20 -6.27 8.73 -3.50
N ILE A 21 -7.46 8.88 -2.91
CA ILE A 21 -8.62 8.03 -3.20
C ILE A 21 -8.91 7.98 -4.71
N ARG A 22 -8.76 9.11 -5.41
CA ARG A 22 -8.92 9.20 -6.88
C ARG A 22 -7.90 8.34 -7.63
N GLU A 23 -6.66 8.29 -7.17
CA GLU A 23 -5.60 7.51 -7.81
C GLU A 23 -5.80 6.02 -7.55
N PHE A 24 -6.28 5.65 -6.36
CA PHE A 24 -6.64 4.27 -6.04
C PHE A 24 -7.80 3.76 -6.92
N ASP A 25 -8.79 4.61 -7.17
CA ASP A 25 -9.93 4.30 -8.05
C ASP A 25 -9.49 4.01 -9.49
N MET A 26 -8.48 4.74 -9.98
CA MET A 26 -7.91 4.54 -11.31
C MET A 26 -7.05 3.27 -11.45
N LYS A 27 -6.92 2.43 -10.41
CA LYS A 27 -6.09 1.21 -10.40
C LYS A 27 -4.69 1.48 -10.98
N PRO A 28 -3.85 2.22 -10.25
CA PRO A 28 -2.53 2.56 -10.76
C PRO A 28 -1.73 1.27 -10.93
N LYS A 29 -1.02 1.16 -12.06
CA LYS A 29 -0.03 0.09 -12.26
C LYS A 29 1.13 0.37 -11.31
N VAL A 30 1.06 -0.21 -10.12
CA VAL A 30 2.14 -0.13 -9.14
C VAL A 30 3.17 -1.18 -9.55
N ASN A 31 4.35 -0.75 -9.97
CA ASN A 31 5.46 -1.64 -10.26
C ASN A 31 6.46 -1.55 -9.10
N CYS A 32 7.16 -2.65 -8.84
CA CYS A 32 8.19 -2.63 -7.82
C CYS A 32 9.36 -1.72 -8.25
N PRO A 33 9.77 -0.73 -7.44
CA PRO A 33 10.90 0.15 -7.80
C PRO A 33 12.26 -0.58 -7.80
N ASN A 34 12.34 -1.80 -7.27
CA ASN A 34 13.59 -2.54 -7.15
C ASN A 34 13.81 -3.56 -8.28
N CYS A 35 12.79 -4.32 -8.64
CA CYS A 35 12.87 -5.35 -9.69
C CYS A 35 12.02 -5.04 -10.93
N GLN A 36 11.27 -3.93 -10.95
CA GLN A 36 10.31 -3.56 -11.99
C GLN A 36 9.17 -4.56 -12.24
N GLY A 37 9.09 -5.62 -11.43
CA GLY A 37 8.02 -6.61 -11.49
C GLY A 37 6.65 -6.00 -11.22
N ASP A 38 5.66 -6.51 -11.95
CA ASP A 38 4.23 -6.23 -11.79
C ASP A 38 3.56 -7.05 -10.68
N ASN A 39 4.25 -8.05 -10.11
CA ASN A 39 3.74 -8.83 -8.97
C ASN A 39 3.93 -8.09 -7.63
N VAL A 40 3.17 -7.02 -7.43
CA VAL A 40 3.07 -6.33 -6.14
C VAL A 40 1.70 -6.58 -5.52
N VAL A 41 1.68 -6.83 -4.21
CA VAL A 41 0.44 -7.02 -3.45
C VAL A 41 0.30 -5.94 -2.40
N LYS A 42 -0.94 -5.46 -2.23
CA LYS A 42 -1.28 -4.48 -1.20
C LYS A 42 -1.15 -5.12 0.18
N LYS A 43 -0.22 -4.62 0.97
CA LYS A 43 -0.14 -4.88 2.40
C LYS A 43 -1.14 -3.94 3.04
N LEU A 44 -2.37 -4.41 3.21
CA LEU A 44 -3.35 -3.70 4.01
C LEU A 44 -2.86 -3.77 5.46
N THR A 45 -2.07 -2.79 5.89
CA THR A 45 -1.90 -2.59 7.32
C THR A 45 -3.26 -2.17 7.81
N SER A 46 -3.89 -3.10 8.53
CA SER A 46 -5.09 -2.86 9.28
C SER A 46 -4.77 -1.70 10.22
N PHE A 47 -5.03 -0.48 9.76
CA PHE A 47 -5.24 0.67 10.60
C PHE A 47 -6.42 0.30 11.49
N PHE A 48 -6.14 -0.42 12.57
CA PHE A 48 -6.98 -0.38 13.74
C PHE A 48 -6.92 1.07 14.16
N ALA A 49 -7.93 1.84 13.74
CA ALA A 49 -8.23 3.10 14.38
C ALA A 49 -8.29 2.74 15.87
N LYS A 50 -7.25 3.11 16.63
CA LYS A 50 -7.33 3.14 18.08
C LYS A 50 -8.38 4.20 18.35
N THR A 51 -9.65 3.81 18.31
CA THR A 51 -10.68 4.53 19.00
C THR A 51 -10.24 4.42 20.45
N SER A 52 -9.53 5.43 20.94
CA SER A 52 -9.39 5.62 22.38
C SER A 52 -10.82 5.59 22.90
N LYS A 53 -11.16 4.47 23.53
CA LYS A 53 -12.40 4.26 24.25
C LYS A 53 -12.40 5.38 25.29
N LYS A 54 -13.15 6.45 25.01
CA LYS A 54 -13.37 7.53 25.97
C LYS A 54 -14.30 6.93 27.02
N SER A 55 -13.69 6.47 28.12
CA SER A 55 -14.43 6.09 29.33
C SER A 55 -15.02 7.31 30.01
#